data_AF-A0A0H4CK26-F1
#
_entry.id   AF-A0A0H4CK26-F1
#
_cell.length_a   1.000
_cell.length_b   1.000
_cell.length_c   1.000
_cell.angle_alpha   90.00
_cell.angle_beta   90.00
_cell.angle_gamma   90.00
#
_symmetry.space_group_name_H-M   'P 1'
#
loop_
_entity.id
_entity.type
_entity.pdbx_description
1 polymer ?
#
loop_
_entity_poly.entity_id
_entity_poly.type
_entity_poly.pdbx_seq_one_letter_code
_entity_poly.pdbx_strand_id
1 'polypeptide(L)'
;MLPSTATPNVLIYVDHDSGKQYGYEDGWLAEEDELGPIFEYTGQGTSGDQTFLGTKGSRNAAVLYHAEAGRSLRVFMAEGKVPGAKSGAKQQRYIGEFALDPKQPYTVREAKDQHHKPRRIIVFRLRPTGEYQRLPKDLVRPAEVTDAQRVLATVAATKLPEPKKTTPKKVAPRQQRATESRRAAQPSSIAEHRQSQLRNEYLEELTARGHEVYAYQIKVAGTTTTLTTDLYDATEHELYSVRGESSREEVRMAIGQLKDYVRHIKPRPKLVALLPERPQDDLLDLLYAEGISVTYQDGNGYTRNPAR
;
A
#
# COMPACT_ATOMS: atom_id res chain seq x y z
N MET A 1 -15.07 -5.36 10.56
CA MET A 1 -14.23 -5.18 11.76
C MET A 1 -14.97 -4.40 12.83
N LEU A 2 -14.67 -4.71 14.09
CA LEU A 2 -15.29 -4.13 15.29
C LEU A 2 -14.21 -3.88 16.35
N PRO A 3 -13.93 -2.62 16.74
CA PRO A 3 -13.17 -2.33 17.95
C PRO A 3 -13.94 -2.82 19.18
N SER A 4 -13.31 -3.63 20.03
CA SER A 4 -13.94 -4.10 21.27
C SER A 4 -14.04 -2.96 22.28
N THR A 5 -15.20 -2.82 22.91
CA THR A 5 -15.42 -1.89 24.02
C THR A 5 -15.07 -2.50 25.39
N ALA A 6 -14.93 -3.82 25.46
CA ALA A 6 -14.69 -4.56 26.70
C ALA A 6 -13.23 -5.01 26.88
N THR A 7 -12.49 -5.18 25.78
CA THR A 7 -11.11 -5.67 25.79
C THR A 7 -10.23 -4.83 24.86
N PRO A 8 -8.90 -4.78 25.06
CA PRO A 8 -7.98 -4.04 24.20
C PRO A 8 -7.74 -4.78 22.88
N ASN A 9 -8.80 -5.04 22.11
CA ASN A 9 -8.74 -5.78 20.85
C ASN A 9 -9.49 -5.05 19.73
N VAL A 10 -8.99 -5.18 18.52
CA VAL A 10 -9.72 -4.90 17.28
C VAL A 10 -10.01 -6.24 16.62
N LEU A 11 -11.30 -6.58 16.48
CA LEU A 11 -11.72 -7.85 15.91
C LEU A 11 -11.94 -7.68 14.40
N ILE A 12 -11.16 -8.39 13.61
CA ILE A 12 -11.22 -8.40 12.14
C ILE A 12 -11.87 -9.70 11.72
N TYR A 13 -13.03 -9.61 11.08
CA TYR A 13 -13.75 -10.75 10.51
C TYR A 13 -13.61 -10.66 9.00
N VAL A 14 -13.04 -11.72 8.42
CA VAL A 14 -12.72 -11.83 7.01
C VAL A 14 -13.54 -12.94 6.40
N ASP A 15 -14.12 -12.65 5.26
CA ASP A 15 -14.82 -13.61 4.44
C ASP A 15 -14.15 -13.62 3.08
N HIS A 16 -13.32 -14.65 2.87
CA HIS A 16 -12.41 -14.80 1.74
C HIS A 16 -13.08 -14.48 0.38
N ASP A 17 -14.32 -14.92 0.18
CA ASP A 17 -15.04 -14.73 -1.08
C ASP A 17 -15.85 -13.43 -1.17
N SER A 18 -16.05 -12.71 -0.07
CA SER A 18 -16.98 -11.56 -0.02
C SER A 18 -16.58 -10.40 -0.94
N GLY A 19 -15.26 -10.22 -1.12
CA GLY A 19 -14.67 -9.18 -1.95
C GLY A 19 -14.66 -9.49 -3.45
N LYS A 20 -14.87 -10.75 -3.86
CA LYS A 20 -14.66 -11.20 -5.25
C LYS A 20 -15.50 -10.43 -6.26
N GLN A 21 -16.76 -10.17 -5.90
CA GLN A 21 -17.69 -9.34 -6.68
C GLN A 21 -17.19 -7.89 -6.92
N TYR A 22 -16.28 -7.41 -6.07
CA TYR A 22 -15.69 -6.06 -6.11
C TYR A 22 -14.28 -6.06 -6.72
N GLY A 23 -13.71 -7.22 -7.05
CA GLY A 23 -12.39 -7.35 -7.69
C GLY A 23 -11.21 -7.50 -6.73
N TYR A 24 -11.45 -7.74 -5.44
CA TYR A 24 -10.42 -8.02 -4.43
C TYR A 24 -10.75 -9.28 -3.63
N GLU A 25 -9.75 -9.79 -2.94
CA GLU A 25 -9.84 -11.02 -2.15
C GLU A 25 -8.96 -10.85 -0.92
N ASP A 26 -9.49 -11.18 0.25
CA ASP A 26 -8.76 -11.10 1.51
C ASP A 26 -8.25 -12.48 1.89
N GLY A 27 -7.06 -12.57 2.46
CA GLY A 27 -6.46 -13.84 2.81
C GLY A 27 -4.95 -13.80 2.95
N TRP A 28 -4.37 -14.98 3.11
CA TRP A 28 -2.93 -15.16 3.11
C TRP A 28 -2.37 -14.99 1.70
N LEU A 29 -1.26 -14.28 1.56
CA LEU A 29 -0.47 -14.32 0.34
C LEU A 29 0.21 -15.69 0.23
N ALA A 30 0.42 -16.16 -1.00
CA ALA A 30 1.22 -17.35 -1.26
C ALA A 30 2.71 -17.06 -1.02
N GLU A 31 3.15 -15.87 -1.42
CA GLU A 31 4.52 -15.41 -1.21
C GLU A 31 4.76 -15.00 0.25
N GLU A 32 6.01 -15.14 0.68
CA GLU A 32 6.52 -14.66 1.96
C GLU A 32 7.77 -13.83 1.71
N ASP A 33 8.13 -12.97 2.66
CA ASP A 33 9.40 -12.25 2.65
C ASP A 33 10.23 -12.58 3.89
N GLU A 34 11.34 -11.87 4.09
CA GLU A 34 12.26 -12.08 5.22
C GLU A 34 11.59 -11.93 6.60
N LEU A 35 10.42 -11.28 6.68
CA LEU A 35 9.64 -11.11 7.91
C LEU A 35 8.52 -12.16 8.03
N GLY A 36 8.49 -13.15 7.13
CA GLY A 36 7.54 -14.26 7.13
C GLY A 36 6.23 -13.98 6.38
N PRO A 37 5.14 -14.69 6.72
CA PRO A 37 3.90 -14.65 5.95
C PRO A 37 3.12 -13.35 6.13
N ILE A 38 2.43 -12.95 5.06
CA ILE A 38 1.60 -11.74 5.01
C ILE A 38 0.14 -12.15 4.80
N PHE A 39 -0.74 -11.56 5.59
CA PHE A 39 -2.19 -11.63 5.42
C PHE A 39 -2.71 -10.28 4.95
N GLU A 40 -3.42 -10.24 3.83
CA GLU A 40 -4.05 -9.03 3.31
C GLU A 40 -5.51 -8.92 3.77
N TYR A 41 -5.85 -7.75 4.29
CA TYR A 41 -7.19 -7.41 4.75
C TYR A 41 -7.66 -6.09 4.13
N THR A 42 -8.73 -6.13 3.35
CA THR A 42 -9.36 -4.94 2.81
C THR A 42 -10.13 -4.20 3.90
N GLY A 43 -9.83 -2.91 4.03
CA GLY A 43 -10.41 -2.00 5.00
C GLY A 43 -11.93 -1.94 4.90
N GLN A 44 -12.56 -1.38 5.93
CA GLN A 44 -13.99 -1.25 5.98
C GLN A 44 -14.52 -0.14 5.05
N GLY A 45 -15.67 -0.43 4.44
CA GLY A 45 -16.53 0.49 3.70
C GLY A 45 -16.87 -0.11 2.34
N THR A 46 -18.14 -0.15 1.94
CA THR A 46 -18.61 -0.81 0.69
C THR A 46 -18.96 0.17 -0.43
N SER A 47 -18.98 1.48 -0.15
CA SER A 47 -19.31 2.53 -1.11
C SER A 47 -18.37 3.73 -0.97
N GLY A 48 -17.93 4.27 -2.11
CA GLY A 48 -17.00 5.39 -2.20
C GLY A 48 -15.59 5.09 -1.69
N ASP A 49 -14.68 6.05 -1.80
CA ASP A 49 -13.30 5.88 -1.36
C ASP A 49 -13.19 5.56 0.13
N GLN A 50 -12.37 4.57 0.44
CA GLN A 50 -11.96 4.30 1.82
C GLN A 50 -11.03 5.41 2.31
N THR A 51 -11.12 5.73 3.60
CA THR A 51 -10.33 6.78 4.25
C THR A 51 -10.02 6.40 5.68
N PHE A 52 -9.08 7.11 6.30
CA PHE A 52 -8.85 7.10 7.75
C PHE A 52 -9.56 8.27 8.46
N LEU A 53 -10.17 9.18 7.72
CA LEU A 53 -10.75 10.41 8.25
C LEU A 53 -12.25 10.29 8.54
N GLY A 54 -12.69 11.07 9.53
CA GLY A 54 -14.10 11.20 9.89
C GLY A 54 -14.75 9.91 10.39
N THR A 55 -16.07 9.92 10.49
CA THR A 55 -16.85 8.78 11.00
C THR A 55 -16.71 7.54 10.11
N LYS A 56 -16.68 7.73 8.78
CA LYS A 56 -16.51 6.65 7.79
C LYS A 56 -15.14 5.97 7.90
N GLY A 57 -14.08 6.72 8.23
CA GLY A 57 -12.71 6.20 8.34
C GLY A 57 -12.30 5.74 9.74
N SER A 58 -13.07 6.06 10.77
CA SER A 58 -12.75 5.77 12.18
C SER A 58 -12.36 4.32 12.46
N ARG A 59 -13.01 3.37 11.78
CA ARG A 59 -12.70 1.94 11.91
C ARG A 59 -11.36 1.61 11.25
N ASN A 60 -11.11 2.07 10.02
CA ASN A 60 -9.80 1.89 9.37
C ASN A 60 -8.68 2.53 10.19
N ALA A 61 -8.92 3.71 10.77
CA ALA A 61 -7.98 4.37 11.67
C ALA A 61 -7.72 3.55 12.95
N ALA A 62 -8.71 2.81 13.46
CA ALA A 62 -8.52 1.93 14.61
C ALA A 62 -7.59 0.74 14.31
N VAL A 63 -7.54 0.25 13.08
CA VAL A 63 -6.53 -0.74 12.64
C VAL A 63 -5.18 -0.06 12.49
N LEU A 64 -5.13 1.08 11.80
CA LEU A 64 -3.88 1.83 11.59
C LEU A 64 -3.17 2.17 12.90
N TYR A 65 -3.90 2.64 13.91
CA TYR A 65 -3.37 3.05 15.21
C TYR A 65 -3.59 2.02 16.33
N HIS A 66 -3.85 0.75 16.01
CA HIS A 66 -4.14 -0.28 17.01
C HIS A 66 -3.05 -0.36 18.09
N ALA A 67 -1.78 -0.41 17.68
CA ALA A 67 -0.65 -0.56 18.58
C ALA A 67 -0.45 0.66 19.49
N GLU A 68 -0.59 1.88 18.94
CA GLU A 68 -0.54 3.11 19.74
C GLU A 68 -1.67 3.20 20.76
N ALA A 69 -2.84 2.69 20.39
CA ALA A 69 -3.99 2.58 21.29
C ALA A 69 -3.87 1.40 22.26
N GLY A 70 -2.75 0.67 22.28
CA GLY A 70 -2.52 -0.50 23.13
C GLY A 70 -3.46 -1.65 22.84
N ARG A 71 -3.90 -1.82 21.58
CA ARG A 71 -4.83 -2.88 21.16
C ARG A 71 -4.15 -3.90 20.24
N SER A 72 -4.53 -5.17 20.37
CA SER A 72 -4.12 -6.24 19.45
C SER A 72 -5.12 -6.39 18.28
N LEU A 73 -4.64 -6.77 17.10
CA LEU A 73 -5.52 -7.19 16.01
C LEU A 73 -5.80 -8.70 16.14
N ARG A 74 -7.08 -9.06 16.21
CA ARG A 74 -7.53 -10.45 16.29
C ARG A 74 -8.26 -10.79 14.99
N VAL A 75 -7.70 -11.68 14.19
CA VAL A 75 -8.26 -12.00 12.88
C VAL A 75 -9.04 -13.31 12.93
N PHE A 76 -10.21 -13.31 12.32
CA PHE A 76 -11.11 -14.44 12.18
C PHE A 76 -11.46 -14.65 10.71
N MET A 77 -11.41 -15.89 10.25
CA MET A 77 -11.81 -16.29 8.90
C MET A 77 -13.16 -16.98 8.93
N ALA A 78 -14.02 -16.64 7.97
CA ALA A 78 -15.30 -17.32 7.80
C ALA A 78 -15.09 -18.80 7.42
N GLU A 79 -15.79 -19.69 8.11
CA GLU A 79 -15.70 -21.14 7.95
C GLU A 79 -17.08 -21.74 7.61
N GLY A 80 -17.63 -21.29 6.49
CA GLY A 80 -18.95 -21.75 6.04
C GLY A 80 -20.11 -21.24 6.89
N LYS A 81 -21.32 -21.70 6.57
CA LYS A 81 -22.55 -21.31 7.29
C LYS A 81 -22.67 -22.08 8.59
N VAL A 82 -23.26 -21.45 9.60
CA VAL A 82 -23.63 -22.14 10.83
C VAL A 82 -24.72 -23.20 10.50
N PRO A 83 -24.49 -24.49 10.81
CA PRO A 83 -25.48 -25.54 10.57
C PRO A 83 -26.81 -25.21 11.25
N GLY A 84 -27.92 -25.36 10.51
CA GLY A 84 -29.26 -25.08 11.02
C GLY A 84 -29.62 -23.61 11.21
N ALA A 85 -28.73 -22.66 10.88
CA ALA A 85 -29.06 -21.24 10.96
C ALA A 85 -30.08 -20.85 9.88
N LYS A 86 -31.17 -20.21 10.32
CA LYS A 86 -32.18 -19.62 9.42
C LYS A 86 -31.69 -18.33 8.74
N SER A 87 -30.55 -17.79 9.17
CA SER A 87 -29.91 -16.59 8.63
C SER A 87 -28.62 -16.93 7.87
N GLY A 88 -28.04 -15.96 7.15
CA GLY A 88 -26.74 -16.09 6.49
C GLY A 88 -25.54 -16.11 7.44
N ALA A 89 -25.71 -16.46 8.73
CA ALA A 89 -24.64 -16.45 9.72
C ALA A 89 -23.54 -17.46 9.35
N LYS A 90 -22.28 -17.00 9.44
CA LYS A 90 -21.09 -17.81 9.14
C LYS A 90 -20.35 -18.17 10.42
N GLN A 91 -19.88 -19.41 10.53
CA GLN A 91 -18.93 -19.79 11.57
C GLN A 91 -17.64 -18.99 11.36
N GLN A 92 -16.96 -18.66 12.47
CA GLN A 92 -15.75 -17.84 12.44
C GLN A 92 -14.64 -18.62 13.13
N ARG A 93 -13.57 -18.92 12.38
CA ARG A 93 -12.36 -19.54 12.91
C ARG A 93 -11.36 -18.47 13.28
N TYR A 94 -10.90 -18.48 14.53
CA TYR A 94 -9.83 -17.59 14.96
C TYR A 94 -8.52 -18.03 14.30
N ILE A 95 -7.86 -17.13 13.57
CA ILE A 95 -6.63 -17.45 12.84
C ILE A 95 -5.35 -16.95 13.52
N GLY A 96 -5.44 -16.01 14.46
CA GLY A 96 -4.26 -15.56 15.21
C GLY A 96 -4.30 -14.10 15.66
N GLU A 97 -3.23 -13.71 16.35
CA GLU A 97 -2.93 -12.32 16.69
C GLU A 97 -2.00 -11.71 15.64
N PHE A 98 -2.29 -10.48 15.24
CA PHE A 98 -1.56 -9.80 14.17
C PHE A 98 -1.14 -8.40 14.56
N ALA A 99 -0.08 -7.93 13.91
CA ALA A 99 0.32 -6.54 13.82
C ALA A 99 0.31 -6.09 12.35
N LEU A 100 0.37 -4.78 12.12
CA LEU A 100 0.62 -4.24 10.79
C LEU A 100 2.06 -4.55 10.37
N ASP A 101 2.25 -4.80 9.08
CA ASP A 101 3.56 -4.88 8.46
C ASP A 101 4.37 -3.61 8.79
N PRO A 102 5.58 -3.75 9.35
CA PRO A 102 6.36 -2.59 9.80
C PRO A 102 6.97 -1.77 8.67
N LYS A 103 7.12 -2.34 7.46
CA LYS A 103 7.67 -1.67 6.28
C LYS A 103 6.58 -1.05 5.42
N GLN A 104 5.49 -1.77 5.21
CA GLN A 104 4.37 -1.30 4.39
C GLN A 104 3.04 -1.70 5.05
N PRO A 105 2.51 -0.93 6.00
CA PRO A 105 1.35 -1.32 6.81
C PRO A 105 0.07 -1.48 5.97
N TYR A 106 -0.04 -0.74 4.86
CA TYR A 106 -1.13 -0.88 3.91
C TYR A 106 -0.70 -0.46 2.50
N THR A 107 -1.45 -0.91 1.50
CA THR A 107 -1.42 -0.40 0.14
C THR A 107 -2.76 0.21 -0.22
N VAL A 108 -2.77 1.16 -1.14
CA VAL A 108 -4.00 1.68 -1.73
C VAL A 108 -4.20 1.01 -3.09
N ARG A 109 -5.40 0.51 -3.33
CA ARG A 109 -5.78 -0.16 -4.58
C ARG A 109 -7.08 0.45 -5.10
N GLU A 110 -7.26 0.40 -6.40
CA GLU A 110 -8.54 0.62 -7.05
C GLU A 110 -9.29 -0.70 -7.09
N ALA A 111 -10.57 -0.63 -6.76
CA ALA A 111 -11.51 -1.73 -6.86
C ALA A 111 -12.88 -1.19 -7.24
N LYS A 112 -13.85 -2.07 -7.46
CA LYS A 112 -15.24 -1.68 -7.72
C LYS A 112 -16.01 -1.51 -6.42
N ASP A 113 -16.91 -0.55 -6.37
CA ASP A 113 -17.87 -0.41 -5.29
C ASP A 113 -19.12 -1.28 -5.51
N GLN A 114 -20.07 -1.21 -4.58
CA GLN A 114 -21.35 -1.92 -4.69
C GLN A 114 -22.22 -1.53 -5.91
N HIS A 115 -21.88 -0.43 -6.60
CA HIS A 115 -22.51 0.05 -7.82
C HIS A 115 -21.59 -0.10 -9.04
N HIS A 116 -20.54 -0.92 -8.94
CA HIS A 116 -19.51 -1.14 -9.95
C HIS A 116 -18.73 0.10 -10.38
N LYS A 117 -18.73 1.16 -9.56
CA LYS A 117 -17.92 2.36 -9.79
C LYS A 117 -16.50 2.15 -9.24
N PRO A 118 -15.46 2.64 -9.93
CA PRO A 118 -14.10 2.66 -9.38
C PRO A 118 -14.05 3.42 -8.05
N ARG A 119 -13.30 2.88 -7.10
CA ARG A 119 -13.06 3.48 -5.79
C ARG A 119 -11.69 3.09 -5.26
N ARG A 120 -11.14 3.91 -4.39
CA ARG A 120 -9.97 3.54 -3.60
C ARG A 120 -10.36 2.66 -2.43
N ILE A 121 -9.61 1.57 -2.26
CA ILE A 121 -9.66 0.68 -1.11
C ILE A 121 -8.29 0.67 -0.41
N ILE A 122 -8.31 0.47 0.90
CA ILE A 122 -7.14 0.29 1.74
C ILE A 122 -6.97 -1.20 1.91
N VAL A 123 -5.81 -1.75 1.55
CA VAL A 123 -5.48 -3.15 1.81
C VAL A 123 -4.39 -3.18 2.86
N PHE A 124 -4.76 -3.52 4.09
CA PHE A 124 -3.83 -3.67 5.20
C PHE A 124 -2.99 -4.94 5.01
N ARG A 125 -1.69 -4.82 5.27
CA ARG A 125 -0.76 -5.95 5.29
C ARG A 125 -0.51 -6.30 6.75
N LEU A 126 -0.92 -7.50 7.13
CA LEU A 126 -0.88 -7.98 8.51
C LEU A 126 0.15 -9.10 8.64
N ARG A 127 0.89 -9.10 9.76
CA ARG A 127 1.86 -10.15 10.11
C ARG A 127 1.48 -10.79 11.44
N PRO A 128 1.55 -12.12 11.56
CA PRO A 128 1.26 -12.80 12.82
C PRO A 128 2.30 -12.43 13.89
N THR A 129 1.86 -12.25 15.14
CA THR A 129 2.74 -11.95 16.29
C THR A 129 2.89 -13.11 17.28
N GLY A 130 2.22 -14.23 17.01
CA GLY A 130 2.25 -15.44 17.83
C GLY A 130 1.69 -16.63 17.04
N GLU A 131 1.17 -17.64 17.74
CA GLU A 131 0.52 -18.80 17.12
C GLU A 131 -0.56 -18.37 16.11
N TYR A 132 -0.49 -18.93 14.90
CA TYR A 132 -1.42 -18.62 13.82
C TYR A 132 -1.79 -19.87 13.01
N GLN A 133 -2.95 -19.81 12.36
CA GLN A 133 -3.41 -20.83 11.43
C GLN A 133 -3.38 -20.31 10.00
N ARG A 134 -2.64 -21.00 9.14
CA ARG A 134 -2.60 -20.75 7.70
C ARG A 134 -3.00 -22.03 6.97
N LEU A 135 -4.13 -21.98 6.28
CA LEU A 135 -4.64 -23.10 5.49
C LEU A 135 -4.63 -22.74 4.01
N PRO A 136 -4.39 -23.71 3.10
CA PRO A 136 -4.41 -23.44 1.66
C PRO A 136 -5.71 -22.81 1.14
N LYS A 137 -6.85 -23.13 1.78
CA LYS A 137 -8.17 -22.57 1.43
C LYS A 137 -8.32 -21.07 1.75
N ASP A 138 -7.42 -20.52 2.56
CA ASP A 138 -7.41 -19.12 2.97
C ASP A 138 -6.39 -18.30 2.15
N LEU A 139 -5.67 -18.92 1.20
CA LEU A 139 -4.76 -18.23 0.31
C LEU A 139 -5.55 -17.43 -0.71
N VAL A 140 -5.16 -16.18 -0.92
CA VAL A 140 -5.61 -15.39 -2.07
C VAL A 140 -5.32 -16.18 -3.35
N ARG A 141 -6.27 -16.20 -4.27
CA ARG A 141 -6.07 -16.86 -5.57
C ARG A 141 -4.97 -16.16 -6.38
N PRO A 142 -3.94 -16.90 -6.83
CA PRO A 142 -2.96 -16.35 -7.76
C PRO A 142 -3.63 -15.89 -9.06
N ALA A 143 -3.09 -14.84 -9.68
CA ALA A 143 -3.58 -14.40 -10.98
C ALA A 143 -3.31 -15.48 -12.05
N GLU A 144 -4.31 -15.81 -12.87
CA GLU A 144 -4.14 -16.79 -13.96
C GLU A 144 -3.29 -16.23 -15.10
N VAL A 145 -3.46 -14.94 -15.39
CA VAL A 145 -2.75 -14.21 -16.43
C VAL A 145 -2.21 -12.91 -15.87
N THR A 146 -1.12 -12.43 -16.46
CA THR A 146 -0.58 -11.12 -16.09
C THR A 146 -1.44 -10.03 -16.71
N ASP A 147 -1.99 -9.16 -15.87
CA ASP A 147 -2.86 -8.07 -16.29
C ASP A 147 -2.40 -6.75 -15.65
N ALA A 148 -2.14 -5.76 -16.49
CA ALA A 148 -1.73 -4.42 -16.09
C ALA A 148 -2.89 -3.45 -16.34
N GLN A 149 -3.67 -3.19 -15.30
CA GLN A 149 -4.86 -2.35 -15.39
C GLN A 149 -4.53 -0.89 -15.10
N ARG A 150 -5.01 0.01 -15.94
CA ARG A 150 -4.98 1.45 -15.68
C ARG A 150 -5.88 1.77 -14.49
N VAL A 151 -5.34 2.54 -13.56
CA VAL A 151 -6.04 3.03 -12.36
C VAL A 151 -5.69 4.51 -12.13
N LEU A 152 -6.46 5.19 -11.29
CA LEU A 152 -6.17 6.60 -10.97
C LEU A 152 -4.77 6.78 -10.38
N ALA A 153 -4.04 7.84 -10.79
CA ALA A 153 -2.72 8.16 -10.23
C ALA A 153 -2.74 8.37 -8.69
N THR A 154 -3.91 8.71 -8.14
CA THR A 154 -4.14 8.87 -6.70
C THR A 154 -4.21 7.54 -5.94
N VAL A 155 -4.37 6.41 -6.64
CA VAL A 155 -4.31 5.05 -6.07
C VAL A 155 -2.87 4.66 -5.77
N ALA A 156 -1.89 5.16 -6.53
CA ALA A 156 -0.47 4.97 -6.26
C ALA A 156 0.03 5.79 -5.05
N ALA A 157 -0.86 6.39 -4.27
CA ALA A 157 -0.48 7.11 -3.07
C ALA A 157 0.10 6.16 -2.03
N THR A 158 1.37 6.34 -1.70
CA THR A 158 2.06 5.63 -0.62
C THR A 158 1.45 5.93 0.75
N LYS A 159 0.77 7.08 0.90
CA LYS A 159 0.14 7.50 2.15
C LYS A 159 -1.20 8.19 1.91
N LEU A 160 -2.24 7.76 2.62
CA LEU A 160 -3.52 8.46 2.65
C LEU A 160 -3.53 9.54 3.74
N PRO A 161 -4.38 10.58 3.61
CA PRO A 161 -4.60 11.53 4.68
C PRO A 161 -5.01 10.83 5.98
N GLU A 162 -4.21 11.08 7.01
CA GLU A 162 -4.37 10.52 8.35
C GLU A 162 -4.92 11.59 9.30
N PRO A 163 -5.73 11.21 10.31
CA PRO A 163 -6.24 12.19 11.27
C PRO A 163 -5.08 12.85 12.02
N LYS A 164 -5.04 14.19 12.03
CA LYS A 164 -4.04 14.97 12.79
C LYS A 164 -4.15 14.60 14.27
N LYS A 165 -3.10 14.00 14.84
CA LYS A 165 -3.03 13.74 16.27
C LYS A 165 -2.90 15.07 17.00
N THR A 166 -3.85 15.37 17.90
CA THR A 166 -3.61 16.31 18.97
C THR A 166 -2.52 15.69 19.86
N THR A 167 -1.30 16.24 19.81
CA THR A 167 -0.24 15.86 20.74
C THR A 167 -0.79 16.01 22.17
N PRO A 168 -0.85 14.95 22.99
CA PRO A 168 -1.11 15.13 24.40
C PRO A 168 0.03 15.99 24.97
N LYS A 169 -0.33 17.01 25.76
CA LYS A 169 0.61 17.90 26.46
C LYS A 169 1.76 17.07 27.05
N LYS A 170 3.00 17.47 26.75
CA LYS A 170 4.24 16.90 27.32
C LYS A 170 4.06 16.71 28.82
N VAL A 171 3.95 15.46 29.27
CA VAL A 171 4.21 15.08 30.65
C VAL A 171 5.66 14.61 30.71
N ALA A 172 6.40 15.11 31.70
CA ALA A 172 7.85 14.99 31.81
C ALA A 172 8.37 13.54 31.74
N PRO A 173 9.60 13.30 31.25
CA PRO A 173 10.10 11.97 30.97
C PRO A 173 10.48 11.24 32.26
N ARG A 174 9.85 10.08 32.51
CA ARG A 174 10.32 9.10 33.48
C ARG A 174 11.22 8.10 32.75
N GLN A 175 12.49 8.05 33.16
CA GLN A 175 13.49 7.12 32.62
C GLN A 175 13.03 5.67 32.82
N GLN A 176 12.75 4.94 31.73
CA GLN A 176 12.70 3.49 31.73
C GLN A 176 13.46 2.95 30.52
N ARG A 177 14.27 1.94 30.82
CA ARG A 177 15.24 1.25 29.96
C ARG A 177 14.63 0.77 28.64
N ALA A 178 15.46 0.84 27.60
CA ALA A 178 15.18 0.37 26.26
C ALA A 178 14.72 -1.10 26.27
N THR A 179 13.43 -1.30 25.98
CA THR A 179 12.93 -2.51 25.35
C THR A 179 12.47 -2.13 23.95
N GLU A 180 13.25 -2.57 22.97
CA GLU A 180 12.92 -2.55 21.55
C GLU A 180 11.69 -3.43 21.34
N SER A 181 10.50 -2.82 21.34
CA SER A 181 9.25 -3.32 20.73
C SER A 181 8.04 -2.62 21.35
N ARG A 182 7.90 -1.29 21.14
CA ARG A 182 6.65 -0.51 21.34
C ARG A 182 6.57 0.74 20.47
N ARG A 183 6.98 0.63 19.20
CA ARG A 183 6.78 1.64 18.15
C ARG A 183 6.23 0.99 16.89
N ALA A 184 5.04 0.39 16.96
CA ALA A 184 4.38 -0.11 15.76
C ALA A 184 3.42 0.98 15.24
N ALA A 185 3.66 1.39 13.99
CA ALA A 185 2.98 2.42 13.20
C ALA A 185 3.44 3.89 13.32
N GLN A 186 4.75 4.16 13.46
CA GLN A 186 5.46 5.27 12.78
C GLN A 186 6.96 4.97 12.90
N PRO A 187 7.74 5.02 11.81
CA PRO A 187 7.77 6.16 10.91
C PRO A 187 7.30 5.77 9.50
N SER A 188 6.44 6.58 8.86
CA SER A 188 6.78 6.85 7.46
C SER A 188 8.20 7.37 7.53
N SER A 189 9.17 6.63 6.99
CA SER A 189 10.53 7.16 6.90
C SER A 189 10.44 8.58 6.34
N ILE A 190 11.33 9.48 6.78
CA ILE A 190 11.32 10.85 6.23
C ILE A 190 11.34 10.77 4.68
N ALA A 191 12.02 9.77 4.13
CA ALA A 191 11.97 9.37 2.73
C ALA A 191 10.55 9.07 2.22
N GLU A 192 9.76 8.18 2.82
CA GLU A 192 8.38 7.90 2.36
C GLU A 192 7.47 9.14 2.36
N HIS A 193 7.60 10.00 3.37
CA HIS A 193 6.85 11.26 3.40
C HIS A 193 7.26 12.15 2.22
N ARG A 194 8.58 12.33 2.00
CA ARG A 194 9.11 13.09 0.88
C ARG A 194 8.69 12.48 -0.46
N GLN A 195 8.70 11.16 -0.60
CA GLN A 195 8.28 10.46 -1.82
C GLN A 195 6.80 10.75 -2.11
N SER A 196 5.93 10.61 -1.11
CA SER A 196 4.50 10.89 -1.29
C SER A 196 4.25 12.35 -1.63
N GLN A 197 4.99 13.28 -1.03
CA GLN A 197 4.90 14.70 -1.32
C GLN A 197 5.37 15.01 -2.74
N LEU A 198 6.57 14.57 -3.12
CA LEU A 198 7.16 14.74 -4.44
C LEU A 198 6.26 14.16 -5.55
N ARG A 199 5.69 12.96 -5.32
CA ARG A 199 4.74 12.34 -6.25
C ARG A 199 3.51 13.21 -6.48
N ASN A 200 2.92 13.75 -5.42
CA ASN A 200 1.72 14.57 -5.51
C ASN A 200 2.02 15.91 -6.21
N GLU A 201 3.09 16.60 -5.81
CA GLU A 201 3.52 17.86 -6.42
C GLU A 201 3.81 17.69 -7.92
N TYR A 202 4.48 16.61 -8.31
CA TYR A 202 4.75 16.35 -9.73
C TYR A 202 3.51 15.94 -10.52
N LEU A 203 2.59 15.18 -9.92
CA LEU A 203 1.30 14.87 -10.53
C LEU A 203 0.50 16.16 -10.80
N GLU A 204 0.47 17.09 -9.86
CA GLU A 204 -0.18 18.41 -10.02
C GLU A 204 0.47 19.20 -11.15
N GLU A 205 1.81 19.23 -11.23
CA GLU A 205 2.57 19.89 -12.29
C GLU A 205 2.23 19.31 -13.68
N LEU A 206 2.27 17.98 -13.84
CA LEU A 206 1.93 17.32 -15.10
C LEU A 206 0.48 17.58 -15.50
N THR A 207 -0.44 17.52 -14.54
CA THR A 207 -1.87 17.78 -14.78
C THR A 207 -2.11 19.26 -15.18
N ALA A 208 -1.42 20.20 -14.54
CA ALA A 208 -1.50 21.63 -14.88
C ALA A 208 -0.98 21.92 -16.29
N ARG A 209 -0.02 21.12 -16.77
CA ARG A 209 0.48 21.14 -18.16
C ARG A 209 -0.44 20.41 -19.14
N GLY A 210 -1.54 19.83 -18.68
CA GLY A 210 -2.52 19.13 -19.50
C GLY A 210 -2.17 17.69 -19.85
N HIS A 211 -1.21 17.07 -19.12
CA HIS A 211 -0.83 15.68 -19.36
C HIS A 211 -1.89 14.72 -18.82
N GLU A 212 -2.08 13.60 -19.51
CA GLU A 212 -2.92 12.50 -19.03
C GLU A 212 -2.09 11.55 -18.17
N VAL A 213 -2.22 11.66 -16.85
CA VAL A 213 -1.44 10.87 -15.89
C VAL A 213 -2.31 9.87 -15.14
N TYR A 214 -1.84 8.63 -15.04
CA TYR A 214 -2.49 7.55 -14.30
C TYR A 214 -1.44 6.63 -13.66
N ALA A 215 -1.85 5.50 -13.07
CA ALA A 215 -0.96 4.45 -12.61
C ALA A 215 -1.44 3.09 -13.13
N TYR A 216 -0.60 2.07 -13.02
CA TYR A 216 -0.97 0.68 -13.28
C TYR A 216 -1.04 -0.11 -11.98
N GLN A 217 -2.09 -0.94 -11.86
CA GLN A 217 -2.09 -2.10 -10.97
C GLN A 217 -1.83 -3.36 -11.79
N ILE A 218 -0.74 -4.04 -11.46
CA ILE A 218 -0.25 -5.20 -12.19
C ILE A 218 -0.44 -6.43 -11.32
N LYS A 219 -1.32 -7.33 -11.76
CA LYS A 219 -1.45 -8.68 -11.19
C LYS A 219 -0.56 -9.60 -12.01
N VAL A 220 0.47 -10.20 -11.41
CA VAL A 220 1.43 -11.05 -12.13
C VAL A 220 0.96 -12.50 -12.12
N ALA A 221 0.94 -13.16 -13.28
CA ALA A 221 0.54 -14.56 -13.41
C ALA A 221 1.29 -15.46 -12.42
N GLY A 222 0.55 -16.36 -11.77
CA GLY A 222 1.09 -17.31 -10.79
C GLY A 222 1.41 -16.69 -9.42
N THR A 223 1.16 -15.40 -9.21
CA THR A 223 1.42 -14.72 -7.93
C THR A 223 0.14 -14.20 -7.29
N THR A 224 0.16 -14.02 -5.97
CA THR A 224 -0.94 -13.39 -5.21
C THR A 224 -0.73 -11.90 -4.97
N THR A 225 0.49 -11.42 -5.17
CA THR A 225 0.85 -10.02 -4.95
C THR A 225 0.40 -9.14 -6.12
N THR A 226 -0.11 -7.95 -5.80
CA THR A 226 -0.41 -6.90 -6.79
C THR A 226 0.64 -5.79 -6.70
N LEU A 227 1.27 -5.47 -7.83
CA LEU A 227 2.20 -4.35 -7.95
C LEU A 227 1.43 -3.08 -8.34
N THR A 228 1.88 -1.92 -7.85
CA THR A 228 1.33 -0.62 -8.24
C THR A 228 2.48 0.28 -8.67
N THR A 229 2.39 0.88 -9.86
CA THR A 229 3.38 1.84 -10.34
C THR A 229 3.16 3.22 -9.71
N ASP A 230 4.19 4.06 -9.61
CA ASP A 230 4.05 5.38 -8.99
C ASP A 230 3.24 6.37 -9.87
N LEU A 231 3.72 6.68 -11.07
CA LEU A 231 3.03 7.50 -12.07
C LEU A 231 3.33 6.99 -13.47
N TYR A 232 2.35 7.13 -14.35
CA TYR A 232 2.47 6.88 -15.77
C TYR A 232 1.87 8.06 -16.54
N ASP A 233 2.69 8.71 -17.33
CA ASP A 233 2.30 9.81 -18.21
C ASP A 233 2.01 9.25 -19.60
N ALA A 234 0.73 9.25 -19.97
CA ALA A 234 0.27 8.74 -21.25
C ALA A 234 0.59 9.69 -22.41
N THR A 235 0.74 10.98 -22.13
CA THR A 235 1.05 12.01 -23.11
C THR A 235 2.47 11.82 -23.64
N GLU A 236 3.43 11.60 -22.75
CA GLU A 236 4.85 11.41 -23.12
C GLU A 236 5.29 9.93 -23.23
N HIS A 237 4.38 9.02 -22.88
CA HIS A 237 4.58 7.58 -22.85
C HIS A 237 5.71 7.17 -21.87
N GLU A 238 5.58 7.64 -20.62
CA GLU A 238 6.62 7.58 -19.60
C GLU A 238 6.14 6.94 -18.31
N LEU A 239 6.91 5.95 -17.85
CA LEU A 239 6.72 5.31 -16.56
C LEU A 239 7.72 5.89 -15.56
N TYR A 240 7.18 6.44 -14.47
CA TYR A 240 7.95 7.03 -13.40
C TYR A 240 8.10 6.08 -12.21
N SER A 241 9.27 6.11 -11.59
CA SER A 241 9.45 5.66 -10.22
C SER A 241 9.93 6.82 -9.35
N VAL A 242 9.17 7.13 -8.31
CA VAL A 242 9.38 8.28 -7.43
C VAL A 242 10.11 7.83 -6.18
N ARG A 243 11.13 8.60 -5.78
CA ARG A 243 11.89 8.32 -4.55
C ARG A 243 11.89 9.52 -3.63
N GLY A 244 11.99 9.24 -2.33
CA GLY A 244 12.01 10.27 -1.29
C GLY A 244 13.37 10.92 -1.09
N GLU A 245 14.42 10.30 -1.63
CA GLU A 245 15.81 10.74 -1.53
C GLU A 245 16.56 10.36 -2.82
N SER A 246 17.70 11.00 -3.05
CA SER A 246 18.57 10.75 -4.22
C SER A 246 19.78 9.85 -3.88
N SER A 247 19.63 8.99 -2.87
CA SER A 247 20.69 8.09 -2.42
C SER A 247 20.91 6.94 -3.41
N ARG A 248 22.08 6.28 -3.36
CA ARG A 248 22.37 5.11 -4.21
C ARG A 248 21.36 3.98 -4.00
N GLU A 249 20.91 3.77 -2.77
CA GLU A 249 19.93 2.74 -2.43
C GLU A 249 18.59 3.03 -3.10
N GLU A 250 18.09 4.27 -2.98
CA GLU A 250 16.84 4.70 -3.60
C GLU A 250 16.90 4.64 -5.13
N VAL A 251 18.02 5.05 -5.73
CA VAL A 251 18.23 4.96 -7.18
C VAL A 251 18.21 3.50 -7.65
N ARG A 252 18.89 2.59 -6.94
CA ARG A 252 18.84 1.14 -7.27
C ARG A 252 17.44 0.57 -7.12
N MET A 253 16.70 0.99 -6.09
CA MET A 253 15.30 0.62 -5.92
C MET A 253 14.43 1.15 -7.07
N ALA A 254 14.67 2.37 -7.55
CA ALA A 254 13.97 2.95 -8.71
C ALA A 254 14.24 2.14 -9.98
N ILE A 255 15.51 1.80 -10.25
CA ILE A 255 15.90 0.95 -11.38
C ILE A 255 15.19 -0.39 -11.32
N GLY A 256 15.24 -1.07 -10.16
CA GLY A 256 14.60 -2.37 -9.96
C GLY A 256 13.10 -2.33 -10.25
N GLN A 257 12.38 -1.38 -9.65
CA GLN A 257 10.95 -1.23 -9.88
C GLN A 257 10.62 -0.91 -11.33
N LEU A 258 11.32 0.04 -11.96
CA LEU A 258 11.09 0.41 -13.36
C LEU A 258 11.31 -0.77 -14.30
N LYS A 259 12.40 -1.53 -14.11
CA LYS A 259 12.75 -2.69 -14.94
C LYS A 259 11.83 -3.87 -14.70
N ASP A 260 11.25 -3.99 -13.52
CA ASP A 260 10.23 -4.99 -13.22
C ASP A 260 8.91 -4.65 -13.95
N TYR A 261 8.37 -3.45 -13.69
CA TYR A 261 7.05 -3.03 -14.17
C TYR A 261 6.97 -2.91 -15.69
N VAL A 262 8.03 -2.42 -16.35
CA VAL A 262 8.06 -2.20 -17.81
C VAL A 262 7.83 -3.47 -18.62
N ARG A 263 8.07 -4.66 -18.05
CA ARG A 263 7.84 -5.94 -18.72
C ARG A 263 6.36 -6.20 -19.01
N HIS A 264 5.49 -5.58 -18.22
CA HIS A 264 4.04 -5.83 -18.22
C HIS A 264 3.23 -4.72 -18.91
N ILE A 265 3.88 -3.62 -19.32
CA ILE A 265 3.22 -2.48 -19.98
C ILE A 265 3.55 -2.48 -21.48
N LYS A 266 2.51 -2.35 -22.31
CA LYS A 266 2.60 -2.34 -23.78
C LYS A 266 1.82 -1.15 -24.37
N PRO A 267 2.38 -0.40 -25.35
CA PRO A 267 3.76 -0.48 -25.83
C PRO A 267 4.78 -0.14 -24.73
N ARG A 268 6.07 -0.44 -24.96
CA ARG A 268 7.09 -0.29 -23.92
C ARG A 268 7.34 1.20 -23.62
N PRO A 269 7.07 1.71 -22.41
CA PRO A 269 7.28 3.13 -22.10
C PRO A 269 8.75 3.48 -21.92
N LYS A 270 9.04 4.77 -22.05
CA LYS A 270 10.30 5.36 -21.57
C LYS A 270 10.30 5.30 -20.04
N LEU A 271 11.47 5.16 -19.44
CA LEU A 271 11.61 5.02 -17.99
C LEU A 271 12.20 6.30 -17.40
N VAL A 272 11.63 6.75 -16.28
CA VAL A 272 12.07 7.97 -15.60
C VAL A 272 12.16 7.74 -14.09
N ALA A 273 13.32 8.05 -13.50
CA ALA A 273 13.46 8.19 -12.06
C ALA A 273 13.13 9.63 -11.66
N LEU A 274 12.14 9.83 -10.78
CA LEU A 274 11.81 11.13 -10.21
C LEU A 274 12.41 11.24 -8.81
N LEU A 275 13.31 12.20 -8.63
CA LEU A 275 14.12 12.38 -7.42
C LEU A 275 13.91 13.79 -6.83
N PRO A 276 14.10 13.99 -5.52
CA PRO A 276 13.93 15.30 -4.89
C PRO A 276 15.09 16.26 -5.19
N GLU A 277 16.26 15.75 -5.58
CA GLU A 277 17.43 16.56 -5.93
C GLU A 277 18.29 15.85 -6.96
N ARG A 278 19.19 16.58 -7.63
CA ARG A 278 20.11 15.98 -8.61
C ARG A 278 20.99 14.94 -7.92
N PRO A 279 20.99 13.67 -8.37
CA PRO A 279 21.87 12.66 -7.81
C PRO A 279 23.33 12.91 -8.22
N GLN A 280 24.26 12.22 -7.56
CA GLN A 280 25.69 12.27 -7.91
C GLN A 280 25.92 11.79 -9.35
N ASP A 281 27.00 12.26 -9.99
CA ASP A 281 27.29 11.95 -11.39
C ASP A 281 27.38 10.45 -11.68
N ASP A 282 28.00 9.66 -10.79
CA ASP A 282 28.04 8.20 -10.91
C ASP A 282 26.64 7.55 -10.96
N LEU A 283 25.67 8.10 -10.21
CA LEU A 283 24.30 7.60 -10.21
C LEU A 283 23.53 8.03 -11.47
N LEU A 284 23.85 9.19 -12.04
CA LEU A 284 23.34 9.58 -13.36
C LEU A 284 23.84 8.62 -14.43
N ASP A 285 25.14 8.33 -14.43
CA ASP A 285 25.75 7.38 -15.36
C ASP A 285 25.12 5.98 -15.24
N LEU A 286 24.85 5.53 -14.01
CA LEU A 286 24.12 4.28 -13.75
C LEU A 286 22.70 4.29 -14.36
N LEU A 287 21.94 5.37 -14.16
CA LEU A 287 20.60 5.50 -14.72
C LEU A 287 20.63 5.49 -16.26
N TYR A 288 21.59 6.20 -16.86
CA TYR A 288 21.75 6.25 -18.31
C TYR A 288 22.19 4.91 -18.89
N ALA A 289 23.11 4.20 -18.24
CA ALA A 289 23.50 2.84 -18.64
C ALA A 289 22.29 1.89 -18.70
N GLU A 290 21.29 2.14 -17.86
CA GLU A 290 20.03 1.38 -17.84
C GLU A 290 18.94 1.96 -18.75
N GLY A 291 19.21 3.01 -19.53
CA GLY A 291 18.23 3.67 -20.40
C GLY A 291 17.09 4.34 -19.62
N ILE A 292 17.39 4.83 -18.41
CA ILE A 292 16.43 5.50 -17.52
C ILE A 292 16.79 6.99 -17.47
N SER A 293 15.83 7.83 -17.84
CA SER A 293 15.96 9.29 -17.70
C SER A 293 15.81 9.69 -16.25
N VAL A 294 16.29 10.86 -15.87
CA VAL A 294 16.07 11.40 -14.52
C VAL A 294 15.33 12.73 -14.60
N THR A 295 14.35 12.90 -13.72
CA THR A 295 13.74 14.20 -13.42
C THR A 295 14.01 14.49 -11.95
N TYR A 296 14.44 15.71 -11.63
CA TYR A 296 14.66 16.13 -10.25
C TYR A 296 14.24 17.57 -10.00
N GLN A 297 13.98 17.92 -8.74
CA GLN A 297 13.73 19.32 -8.38
C GLN A 297 15.05 20.11 -8.38
N ASP A 298 15.09 21.22 -9.08
CA ASP A 298 16.05 22.30 -8.91
C ASP A 298 15.26 23.53 -8.47
N GLY A 299 15.85 24.48 -7.73
CA GLY A 299 15.09 25.52 -6.98
C GLY A 299 14.06 26.37 -7.76
N ASN A 300 13.95 26.21 -9.09
CA ASN A 300 12.99 26.84 -9.97
C ASN A 300 11.91 25.90 -10.56
N GLY A 301 11.89 24.61 -10.22
CA GLY A 301 10.91 23.65 -10.71
C GLY A 301 11.46 22.23 -10.86
N TYR A 302 11.15 21.59 -11.98
CA TYR A 302 11.62 20.25 -12.31
C TYR A 302 12.55 20.30 -13.52
N THR A 303 13.79 19.84 -13.34
CA THR A 303 14.76 19.67 -14.41
C THR A 303 14.80 18.21 -14.87
N ARG A 304 14.81 18.03 -16.19
CA ARG A 304 14.83 16.72 -16.85
C ARG A 304 16.16 16.49 -17.56
N ASN A 305 16.81 15.38 -17.25
CA ASN A 305 17.95 14.87 -18.02
C ASN A 305 17.55 13.56 -18.72
N PRO A 306 17.34 13.57 -20.04
CA PRO A 306 17.00 12.36 -20.78
C PRO A 306 18.16 11.36 -20.79
N ALA A 307 17.84 10.07 -20.75
CA ALA A 307 18.82 9.03 -21.03
C ALA A 307 19.38 9.18 -22.44
N ARG A 308 20.68 8.92 -22.59
CA ARG A 308 21.40 8.96 -23.87
C ARG A 308 21.06 7.78 -24.76
#